data_AF-A0A0L8ML22-F1
#
_entry.id   AF-A0A0L8ML22-F1
#
_cell.length_a   1.000
_cell.length_b   1.000
_cell.length_c   1.000
_cell.angle_alpha   90.00
_cell.angle_beta   90.00
_cell.angle_gamma   90.00
#
_symmetry.space_group_name_H-M   'P 1'
#
loop_
_entity.id
_entity.type
_entity.pdbx_description
1 polymer ?
#
loop_
_entity_poly.entity_id
_entity_poly.type
_entity_poly.pdbx_seq_one_letter_code
_entity_poly.pdbx_strand_id
1 'polypeptide(L)'
;MESGEIIPLTAEQSERLAVLFDAYGDRLVRFAYSRLSGTRMGNGEAWALAEDVVQSMWVRVARSGATDVLGHPEWSETEIRKVLFVRVKREIAEHFALMRSSETAVDWTEPATCNTLCPLLPNQCAWVDLPDYLARMVASLPEREREALLLKLDGMPHTAMGERLGCSASTADRLAKTAILLLQIDNPELSCSPVAMESLPEWEQRALAAQSPAQREVLLRLDDVARGALLLSGEAPTRDIAQRLGVSRERVMGATVCAPVLRALGAEDMERAA
;
A
#
# COMPACT_ATOMS: atom_id res chain seq x y z
N MET A 1 33.90 -1.98 -6.76
CA MET A 1 34.01 -1.99 -8.23
C MET A 1 34.89 -0.82 -8.60
N GLU A 2 36.10 -1.10 -9.05
CA GLU A 2 37.07 -0.07 -9.45
C GLU A 2 36.47 0.80 -10.57
N SER A 3 36.56 2.12 -10.42
CA SER A 3 36.13 3.08 -11.43
C SER A 3 36.94 2.84 -12.69
N GLY A 4 36.28 2.36 -13.75
CA GLY A 4 36.91 2.16 -15.05
C GLY A 4 37.52 3.46 -15.55
N GLU A 5 38.82 3.45 -15.83
CA GLU A 5 39.52 4.55 -16.49
C GLU A 5 38.77 4.93 -17.76
N ILE A 6 38.56 6.24 -17.96
CA ILE A 6 38.00 6.78 -19.19
C ILE A 6 39.10 6.65 -20.24
N ILE A 7 39.08 5.55 -20.99
CA ILE A 7 39.97 5.37 -22.15
C ILE A 7 39.44 6.26 -23.27
N PRO A 8 40.20 7.27 -23.73
CA PRO A 8 39.74 8.14 -24.82
C PRO A 8 39.64 7.33 -26.12
N LEU A 9 38.56 7.55 -26.86
CA LEU A 9 38.40 6.97 -28.20
C LEU A 9 39.45 7.53 -29.16
N THR A 10 39.92 6.70 -30.10
CA THR A 10 40.69 7.21 -31.24
C THR A 10 39.80 8.02 -32.17
N ALA A 11 40.38 8.87 -33.03
CA ALA A 11 39.63 9.67 -33.99
C ALA A 11 38.76 8.80 -34.92
N GLU A 12 39.32 7.68 -35.40
CA GLU A 12 38.61 6.71 -36.24
C GLU A 12 37.43 6.04 -35.51
N GLN A 13 37.60 5.71 -34.23
CA GLN A 13 36.53 5.14 -33.41
C GLN A 13 35.42 6.16 -33.13
N SER A 14 35.79 7.42 -32.89
CA SER A 14 34.83 8.52 -32.69
C SER A 14 34.01 8.78 -33.96
N GLU A 15 34.66 8.79 -35.13
CA GLU A 15 33.98 8.95 -36.42
C GLU A 15 33.03 7.77 -36.70
N ARG A 16 33.51 6.54 -36.48
CA ARG A 16 32.67 5.34 -36.61
C ARG A 16 31.48 5.37 -35.66
N LEU A 17 31.68 5.80 -34.41
CA LEU A 17 30.60 5.96 -33.44
C LEU A 17 29.54 6.96 -33.92
N ALA A 18 29.97 8.10 -34.48
CA ALA A 18 29.06 9.10 -35.03
C ALA A 18 28.22 8.54 -36.20
N VAL A 19 28.85 7.81 -37.12
CA VAL A 19 28.15 7.16 -38.25
C VAL A 19 27.12 6.14 -37.76
N LEU A 20 27.49 5.31 -36.77
CA LEU A 20 26.57 4.33 -36.19
C LEU A 20 25.43 5.00 -35.41
N PHE A 21 25.72 6.09 -34.70
CA PHE A 21 24.71 6.86 -33.97
C PHE A 21 23.69 7.47 -34.93
N ASP A 22 24.14 8.11 -36.01
CA ASP A 22 23.25 8.71 -37.01
C ASP A 22 22.38 7.65 -37.71
N ALA A 23 22.97 6.50 -38.04
CA ALA A 23 22.25 5.42 -38.73
C ALA A 23 21.21 4.69 -37.86
N TYR A 24 21.46 4.54 -36.55
CA TYR A 24 20.68 3.68 -35.67
C TYR A 24 20.03 4.36 -34.47
N GLY A 25 20.43 5.57 -34.08
CA GLY A 25 19.99 6.26 -32.86
C GLY A 25 18.48 6.27 -32.69
N ASP A 26 17.77 6.92 -33.61
CA ASP A 26 16.30 6.99 -33.59
C ASP A 26 15.62 5.63 -33.64
N ARG A 27 16.18 4.68 -34.40
CA ARG A 27 15.61 3.34 -34.55
C ARG A 27 15.71 2.55 -33.25
N LEU A 28 16.81 2.71 -32.53
CA LEU A 28 17.03 2.07 -31.24
C LEU A 28 16.13 2.69 -30.16
N VAL A 29 15.91 4.00 -30.17
CA VAL A 29 14.96 4.67 -29.24
C VAL A 29 13.54 4.15 -29.48
N ARG A 30 13.07 4.12 -30.73
CA ARG A 30 11.73 3.58 -31.05
C ARG A 30 11.62 2.10 -30.68
N PHE A 31 12.68 1.32 -30.87
CA PHE A 31 12.72 -0.06 -30.45
C PHE A 31 12.62 -0.21 -28.92
N ALA A 32 13.41 0.56 -28.16
CA ALA A 32 13.34 0.58 -26.70
C ALA A 32 11.95 1.01 -26.22
N TYR A 33 11.41 2.08 -26.78
CA TYR A 33 10.06 2.55 -26.50
C TYR A 33 9.01 1.46 -26.72
N SER A 34 9.03 0.77 -27.87
CA SER A 34 8.08 -0.32 -28.15
C SER A 34 8.13 -1.47 -27.14
N ARG A 35 9.28 -1.63 -26.46
CA ARG A 35 9.47 -2.64 -25.40
C ARG A 35 8.98 -2.12 -24.05
N LEU A 36 9.14 -0.83 -23.78
CA LEU A 36 8.75 -0.17 -22.54
C LEU A 36 7.26 0.19 -22.51
N SER A 37 6.63 0.47 -23.65
CA SER A 37 5.21 0.82 -23.77
C SER A 37 4.26 -0.33 -23.37
N GLY A 38 4.77 -1.56 -23.26
CA GLY A 38 4.03 -2.70 -22.71
C GLY A 38 4.04 -2.79 -21.18
N THR A 39 4.74 -1.88 -20.50
CA THR A 39 4.78 -1.77 -19.04
C THR A 39 3.73 -0.77 -18.56
N ARG A 40 3.38 -0.76 -17.26
CA ARG A 40 2.36 0.15 -16.67
C ARG A 40 2.77 1.64 -16.64
N MET A 41 3.75 2.05 -17.44
CA MET A 41 4.26 3.43 -17.50
C MET A 41 3.40 4.29 -18.43
N GLY A 42 3.36 5.60 -18.17
CA GLY A 42 2.76 6.55 -19.09
C GLY A 42 3.56 6.68 -20.40
N ASN A 43 2.92 7.04 -21.51
CA ASN A 43 3.61 7.14 -22.81
C ASN A 43 4.81 8.11 -22.81
N GLY A 44 4.69 9.26 -22.13
CA GLY A 44 5.79 10.22 -22.04
C GLY A 44 6.97 9.71 -21.20
N GLU A 45 6.67 9.01 -20.11
CA GLU A 45 7.66 8.39 -19.22
C GLU A 45 8.39 7.23 -19.93
N ALA A 46 7.66 6.39 -20.65
CA ALA A 46 8.25 5.31 -21.44
C ALA A 46 9.16 5.83 -22.56
N TRP A 47 8.84 6.99 -23.14
CA TRP A 47 9.69 7.62 -24.16
C TRP A 47 10.96 8.21 -23.56
N ALA A 48 10.86 8.96 -22.47
CA ALA A 48 12.03 9.48 -21.76
C ALA A 48 12.97 8.35 -21.32
N LEU A 49 12.43 7.28 -20.74
CA LEU A 49 13.22 6.12 -20.34
C LEU A 49 13.86 5.40 -21.54
N ALA A 50 13.18 5.36 -22.70
CA ALA A 50 13.75 4.78 -23.91
C ALA A 50 14.98 5.57 -24.40
N GLU A 51 14.93 6.90 -24.33
CA GLU A 51 16.07 7.77 -24.66
C GLU A 51 17.24 7.53 -23.71
N ASP A 52 16.98 7.51 -22.39
CA ASP A 52 18.00 7.27 -21.37
C ASP A 52 18.70 5.91 -21.54
N VAL A 53 17.93 4.86 -21.79
CA VAL A 53 18.44 3.50 -22.04
C VAL A 53 19.36 3.47 -23.26
N VAL A 54 18.96 4.12 -24.36
CA VAL A 54 19.75 4.13 -25.60
C VAL A 54 21.00 5.00 -25.44
N GLN A 55 20.91 6.12 -24.73
CA GLN A 55 22.09 6.94 -24.40
C GLN A 55 23.08 6.16 -23.52
N SER A 56 22.62 5.46 -22.47
CA SER A 56 23.45 4.57 -21.66
C SER A 56 24.16 3.51 -22.51
N MET A 57 23.43 2.89 -23.43
CA MET A 57 23.98 1.92 -24.36
C MET A 57 25.12 2.52 -25.21
N TRP A 58 24.91 3.71 -25.79
CA TRP A 58 25.94 4.40 -26.57
C TRP A 58 27.17 4.79 -25.75
N VAL A 59 26.97 5.25 -24.51
CA VAL A 59 28.07 5.51 -23.58
C VAL A 59 28.86 4.24 -23.30
N ARG A 60 28.21 3.09 -23.15
CA ARG A 60 28.92 1.80 -22.98
C ARG A 60 29.66 1.35 -24.23
N VAL A 61 29.09 1.57 -25.41
CA VAL A 61 29.80 1.31 -26.68
C VAL A 61 31.05 2.18 -26.77
N ALA A 62 30.94 3.47 -26.45
CA ALA A 62 32.07 4.39 -26.42
C ALA A 62 33.13 3.95 -25.40
N ARG A 63 32.73 3.55 -24.19
CA ARG A 63 33.67 3.07 -23.15
C ARG A 63 34.33 1.74 -23.48
N SER A 64 33.63 0.86 -24.18
CA SER A 64 34.17 -0.46 -24.55
C SER A 64 35.14 -0.36 -25.74
N GLY A 65 35.02 0.69 -26.56
CA GLY A 65 35.97 1.03 -27.60
C GLY A 65 36.30 -0.15 -28.53
N ALA A 66 37.58 -0.49 -28.62
CA ALA A 66 38.09 -1.57 -29.48
C ALA A 66 37.59 -2.99 -29.11
N THR A 67 36.99 -3.19 -27.94
CA THR A 67 36.45 -4.49 -27.51
C THR A 67 34.99 -4.71 -27.94
N ASP A 68 34.42 -3.74 -28.65
CA ASP A 68 33.01 -3.72 -29.07
C ASP A 68 32.88 -3.39 -30.57
N VAL A 69 31.68 -3.05 -31.04
CA VAL A 69 31.34 -2.72 -32.43
C VAL A 69 32.26 -1.66 -33.08
N LEU A 70 32.96 -0.85 -32.28
CA LEU A 70 33.94 0.12 -32.77
C LEU A 70 35.28 -0.52 -33.17
N GLY A 71 35.65 -1.67 -32.60
CA GLY A 71 36.86 -2.43 -32.94
C GLY A 71 36.70 -3.43 -34.08
N HIS A 72 35.48 -3.57 -34.62
CA HIS A 72 35.15 -4.55 -35.65
C HIS A 72 34.62 -3.89 -36.94
N PRO A 73 35.48 -3.17 -37.69
CA PRO A 73 35.11 -2.52 -38.94
C PRO A 73 34.57 -3.47 -40.01
N GLU A 74 34.99 -4.72 -39.98
CA GLU A 74 34.66 -5.78 -40.92
C GLU A 74 33.23 -6.35 -40.76
N TRP A 75 32.56 -6.07 -39.64
CA TRP A 75 31.22 -6.60 -39.41
C TRP A 75 30.20 -6.06 -40.40
N SER A 76 29.33 -6.97 -40.87
CA SER A 76 28.23 -6.61 -41.75
C SER A 76 27.19 -5.75 -41.02
N GLU A 77 26.40 -5.01 -41.80
CA GLU A 77 25.29 -4.21 -41.28
C GLU A 77 24.33 -5.05 -40.41
N THR A 78 24.11 -6.31 -40.79
CA THR A 78 23.23 -7.21 -40.06
C THR A 78 23.79 -7.60 -38.69
N GLU A 79 25.11 -7.79 -38.59
CA GLU A 79 25.79 -8.12 -37.32
C GLU A 79 25.80 -6.90 -36.38
N ILE A 80 26.16 -5.73 -36.91
CA ILE A 80 26.12 -4.46 -36.19
C ILE A 80 24.70 -4.24 -35.62
N ARG A 81 23.67 -4.37 -36.46
CA ARG A 81 22.28 -4.23 -36.03
C ARG A 81 21.91 -5.22 -34.93
N LYS A 82 22.28 -6.50 -35.07
CA LYS A 82 21.97 -7.52 -34.05
C LYS A 82 22.61 -7.16 -32.70
N VAL A 83 23.88 -6.77 -32.69
CA VAL A 83 24.62 -6.42 -31.48
C VAL A 83 23.99 -5.21 -30.78
N LEU A 84 23.73 -4.12 -31.52
CA LEU A 84 23.15 -2.90 -30.95
C LEU A 84 21.76 -3.16 -30.32
N PHE A 85 20.89 -3.91 -30.99
CA PHE A 85 19.56 -4.22 -30.45
C PHE A 85 19.61 -5.17 -29.25
N VAL A 86 20.56 -6.11 -29.22
CA VAL A 86 20.81 -6.96 -28.04
C VAL A 86 21.30 -6.14 -26.86
N ARG A 87 22.18 -5.16 -27.10
CA ARG A 87 22.66 -4.25 -26.04
C ARG A 87 21.52 -3.41 -25.46
N VAL A 88 20.65 -2.85 -26.29
CA VAL A 88 19.45 -2.14 -25.80
C VAL A 88 18.57 -3.06 -24.94
N LYS A 89 18.32 -4.30 -25.37
CA LYS A 89 17.56 -5.26 -24.53
C LYS A 89 18.24 -5.52 -23.18
N ARG A 90 19.58 -5.62 -23.18
CA ARG A 90 20.36 -5.81 -21.97
C ARG A 90 20.30 -4.60 -21.04
N GLU A 91 20.42 -3.38 -21.57
CA GLU A 91 20.27 -2.16 -20.77
C GLU A 91 18.87 -2.04 -20.16
N ILE A 92 17.81 -2.38 -20.91
CA ILE A 92 16.45 -2.44 -20.37
C ILE A 92 16.39 -3.44 -19.21
N ALA A 93 16.92 -4.65 -19.41
CA ALA A 93 16.92 -5.68 -18.38
C ALA A 93 17.73 -5.27 -17.14
N GLU A 94 18.88 -4.63 -17.32
CA GLU A 94 19.72 -4.11 -16.22
C GLU A 94 19.03 -2.96 -15.49
N HIS A 95 18.37 -2.02 -16.20
CA HIS A 95 17.57 -0.96 -15.59
C HIS A 95 16.47 -1.52 -14.69
N PHE A 96 15.72 -2.53 -15.16
CA PHE A 96 14.69 -3.18 -14.34
C PHE A 96 15.25 -4.11 -13.26
N ALA A 97 16.44 -4.69 -13.45
CA ALA A 97 17.12 -5.45 -12.41
C ALA A 97 17.56 -4.54 -11.26
N LEU A 98 18.00 -3.32 -11.57
CA LEU A 98 18.31 -2.28 -10.59
C LEU A 98 17.05 -1.78 -9.89
N MET A 99 15.93 -1.59 -10.61
CA MET A 99 14.62 -1.27 -9.99
C MET A 99 14.02 -2.42 -9.17
N ARG A 100 14.56 -3.64 -9.28
CA ARG A 100 14.25 -4.78 -8.40
C ARG A 100 15.15 -4.85 -7.17
N SER A 101 16.21 -4.06 -7.09
CA SER A 101 16.80 -3.72 -5.80
C SER A 101 15.77 -2.88 -5.05
N SER A 102 15.59 -3.15 -3.76
CA SER A 102 14.46 -2.72 -2.92
C SER A 102 14.33 -1.20 -2.69
N GLU A 103 14.97 -0.38 -3.50
CA GLU A 103 15.03 1.06 -3.36
C GLU A 103 14.06 1.72 -4.34
N THR A 104 12.87 2.03 -3.85
CA THR A 104 11.90 2.90 -4.53
C THR A 104 12.11 4.34 -4.08
N ALA A 105 11.96 5.32 -4.99
CA ALA A 105 11.92 6.72 -4.62
C ALA A 105 10.82 6.94 -3.58
N VAL A 106 11.22 7.43 -2.40
CA VAL A 106 10.34 7.65 -1.27
C VAL A 106 9.59 8.97 -1.50
N ASP A 107 8.27 8.88 -1.67
CA ASP A 107 7.42 10.07 -1.66
C ASP A 107 7.24 10.53 -0.21
N TRP A 108 8.00 11.56 0.18
CA TRP A 108 7.92 12.17 1.51
C TRP A 108 6.64 12.96 1.76
N THR A 109 5.84 13.22 0.72
CA THR A 109 4.54 13.87 0.87
C THR A 109 3.42 12.87 1.15
N GLU A 110 3.67 11.56 0.94
CA GLU A 110 2.73 10.50 1.26
C GLU A 110 2.74 10.20 2.78
N PRO A 111 1.60 10.35 3.48
CA PRO A 111 1.55 10.16 4.94
C PRO A 111 1.95 8.74 5.40
N ALA A 112 1.62 7.71 4.63
CA ALA A 112 1.95 6.32 4.95
C ALA A 112 3.47 6.07 4.93
N THR A 113 4.15 6.64 3.94
CA THR A 113 5.59 6.52 3.73
C THR A 113 6.36 7.31 4.80
N CYS A 114 5.89 8.50 5.16
CA CYS A 114 6.43 9.28 6.27
C CYS A 114 6.34 8.52 7.60
N ASN A 115 5.16 8.00 7.95
CA ASN A 115 4.95 7.26 9.21
C ASN A 115 5.83 6.00 9.32
N THR A 116 6.03 5.29 8.20
CA THR A 116 6.84 4.06 8.18
C THR A 116 8.33 4.34 8.39
N LEU A 117 8.84 5.46 7.87
CA LEU A 117 10.26 5.83 7.92
C LEU A 117 10.61 6.80 9.06
N CYS A 118 9.61 7.41 9.70
CA CYS A 118 9.75 8.29 10.86
C CYS A 118 10.69 7.76 11.95
N PRO A 119 10.65 6.46 12.36
CA PRO A 119 11.52 5.95 13.41
C PRO A 119 13.01 5.95 13.05
N LEU A 120 13.34 6.04 11.76
CA LEU A 120 14.71 5.98 11.25
C LEU A 120 15.32 7.37 11.05
N LEU A 121 14.54 8.44 11.20
CA LEU A 121 15.01 9.82 11.01
C LEU A 121 15.41 10.44 12.36
N PRO A 122 16.65 10.92 12.51
CA PRO A 122 17.19 11.31 13.81
C PRO A 122 16.57 12.55 14.44
N ASN A 123 15.77 13.37 13.72
CA ASN A 123 15.35 14.68 14.26
C ASN A 123 13.99 15.27 13.84
N GLN A 124 13.15 14.68 12.97
CA GLN A 124 11.97 15.44 12.46
C GLN A 124 10.70 14.64 12.12
N CYS A 125 10.41 13.59 12.87
CA CYS A 125 9.00 13.28 13.09
C CYS A 125 8.70 13.61 14.54
N ALA A 126 8.05 14.75 14.77
CA ALA A 126 7.41 14.95 16.05
C ALA A 126 6.53 13.72 16.27
N TRP A 127 6.78 12.97 17.34
CA TRP A 127 5.76 12.14 17.93
C TRP A 127 4.63 13.11 18.24
N VAL A 128 3.68 13.24 17.31
CA VAL A 128 2.57 14.16 17.49
C VAL A 128 1.74 13.50 18.58
N ASP A 129 1.75 14.10 19.76
CA ASP A 129 0.84 13.71 20.82
C ASP A 129 -0.57 13.67 20.23
N LEU A 130 -1.30 12.59 20.49
CA LEU A 130 -2.70 12.47 20.09
C LEU A 130 -3.43 13.73 20.58
N PRO A 131 -4.16 14.45 19.70
CA PRO A 131 -5.01 15.55 20.13
C PRO A 131 -5.85 15.14 21.35
N ASP A 132 -6.00 16.03 22.33
CA ASP A 132 -6.62 15.72 23.63
C ASP A 132 -7.97 15.00 23.53
N TYR A 133 -8.78 15.33 22.51
CA TYR A 133 -10.06 14.66 22.28
C TYR A 133 -9.88 13.17 21.90
N LEU A 134 -8.94 12.84 21.01
CA LEU A 134 -8.60 11.45 20.65
C LEU A 134 -7.91 10.73 21.79
N ALA A 135 -7.02 11.42 22.53
CA ALA A 135 -6.36 10.84 23.69
C ALA A 135 -7.38 10.39 24.75
N ARG A 136 -8.43 11.18 25.00
CA ARG A 136 -9.53 10.81 25.90
C ARG A 136 -10.33 9.61 25.40
N MET A 137 -10.65 9.57 24.10
CA MET A 137 -11.36 8.44 23.49
C MET A 137 -10.54 7.14 23.57
N VAL A 138 -9.24 7.20 23.29
CA VAL A 138 -8.37 6.02 23.39
C VAL A 138 -8.19 5.58 24.85
N ALA A 139 -8.18 6.53 25.81
CA ALA A 139 -8.06 6.23 27.22
C ALA A 139 -9.31 5.55 27.83
N SER A 140 -10.51 5.72 27.24
CA SER A 140 -11.72 5.05 27.72
C SER A 140 -11.83 3.58 27.28
N LEU A 141 -10.98 3.15 26.34
CA LEU A 141 -10.97 1.77 25.87
C LEU A 141 -10.48 0.79 26.94
N PRO A 142 -10.98 -0.46 26.93
CA PRO A 142 -10.42 -1.53 27.76
C PRO A 142 -8.92 -1.74 27.48
N GLU A 143 -8.16 -2.08 28.51
CA GLU A 143 -6.69 -2.02 28.46
C GLU A 143 -6.06 -2.86 27.35
N ARG A 144 -6.54 -4.09 27.12
CA ARG A 144 -5.99 -5.00 26.10
C ARG A 144 -6.30 -4.53 24.69
N GLU A 145 -7.52 -4.06 24.47
CA GLU A 145 -8.00 -3.48 23.22
C GLU A 145 -7.24 -2.18 22.89
N ARG A 146 -7.06 -1.32 23.90
CA ARG A 146 -6.27 -0.09 23.82
C ARG A 146 -4.83 -0.37 23.42
N GLU A 147 -4.16 -1.29 24.12
CA GLU A 147 -2.77 -1.65 23.82
C GLU A 147 -2.65 -2.22 22.41
N ALA A 148 -3.56 -3.12 22.01
CA ALA A 148 -3.57 -3.68 20.65
C ALA A 148 -3.78 -2.60 19.57
N LEU A 149 -4.66 -1.62 19.83
CA LEU A 149 -4.88 -0.49 18.91
C LEU A 149 -3.63 0.36 18.75
N LEU A 150 -2.97 0.74 19.85
CA LEU A 150 -1.77 1.56 19.81
C LEU A 150 -0.64 0.86 19.07
N LEU A 151 -0.39 -0.43 19.34
CA LEU A 151 0.61 -1.21 18.60
C LEU A 151 0.31 -1.29 17.10
N LYS A 152 -0.97 -1.38 16.72
CA LYS A 152 -1.38 -1.37 15.32
C LYS A 152 -1.15 -0.01 14.66
N LEU A 153 -1.41 1.09 15.38
CA LEU A 153 -1.14 2.45 14.91
C LEU A 153 0.36 2.73 14.76
N ASP A 154 1.19 2.13 15.62
CA ASP A 154 2.65 2.13 15.50
C ASP A 154 3.16 1.29 14.29
N GLY A 155 2.27 0.71 13.50
CA GLY A 155 2.61 -0.10 12.33
C GLY A 155 3.17 -1.48 12.66
N MET A 156 3.02 -1.96 13.90
CA MET A 156 3.56 -3.24 14.31
C MET A 156 2.86 -4.40 13.56
N PRO A 157 3.60 -5.36 12.98
CA PRO A 157 3.00 -6.50 12.31
C PRO A 157 2.26 -7.40 13.31
N HIS A 158 1.14 -8.00 12.88
CA HIS A 158 0.22 -8.74 13.77
C HIS A 158 0.89 -9.87 14.57
N THR A 159 1.93 -10.51 14.03
CA THR A 159 2.70 -11.55 14.73
C THR A 159 3.45 -10.99 15.93
N ALA A 160 4.17 -9.87 15.75
CA ALA A 160 4.87 -9.18 16.82
C ALA A 160 3.90 -8.57 17.85
N MET A 161 2.74 -8.08 17.41
CA MET A 161 1.67 -7.66 18.32
C MET A 161 1.21 -8.83 19.21
N GLY A 162 1.00 -10.02 18.63
CA GLY A 162 0.62 -11.21 19.37
C GLY A 162 1.66 -11.60 20.43
N GLU A 163 2.94 -11.61 20.07
CA GLU A 163 4.03 -11.87 21.01
C GLU A 163 4.03 -10.87 22.17
N ARG A 164 3.91 -9.57 21.87
CA ARG A 164 3.89 -8.51 22.89
C ARG A 164 2.67 -8.59 23.82
N LEU A 165 1.51 -8.92 23.27
CA LEU A 165 0.25 -9.06 24.03
C LEU A 165 0.09 -10.44 24.70
N GLY A 166 1.05 -11.35 24.50
CA GLY A 166 0.98 -12.72 25.01
C GLY A 166 -0.18 -13.54 24.43
N CYS A 167 -0.51 -13.36 23.14
CA CYS A 167 -1.60 -14.07 22.45
C CYS A 167 -1.27 -14.42 20.98
N SER A 168 -2.19 -15.08 20.27
CA SER A 168 -2.01 -15.33 18.84
C SER A 168 -2.09 -14.05 18.01
N ALA A 169 -1.48 -14.04 16.83
CA ALA A 169 -1.56 -12.93 15.87
C ALA A 169 -3.02 -12.59 15.48
N SER A 170 -3.85 -13.62 15.29
CA SER A 170 -5.29 -13.44 15.02
C SER A 170 -6.04 -12.80 16.19
N THR A 171 -5.65 -13.12 17.42
CA THR A 171 -6.23 -12.51 18.63
C THR A 171 -5.81 -11.05 18.76
N ALA A 172 -4.55 -10.72 18.46
CA ALA A 172 -4.06 -9.36 18.48
C ALA A 172 -4.78 -8.46 17.46
N ASP A 173 -4.91 -8.90 16.20
CA ASP A 173 -5.68 -8.16 15.18
C ASP A 173 -7.16 -8.03 15.57
N ARG A 174 -7.76 -9.08 16.16
CA ARG A 174 -9.12 -9.02 16.67
C ARG A 174 -9.28 -7.99 17.77
N LEU A 175 -8.36 -7.92 18.74
CA LEU A 175 -8.39 -6.92 19.83
C LEU A 175 -8.35 -5.50 19.26
N ALA A 176 -7.47 -5.24 18.28
CA ALA A 176 -7.39 -3.93 17.64
C ALA A 176 -8.67 -3.56 16.86
N LYS A 177 -9.30 -4.53 16.17
CA LYS A 177 -10.60 -4.32 15.50
C LYS A 177 -11.74 -4.09 16.48
N THR A 178 -11.75 -4.82 17.60
CA THR A 178 -12.71 -4.60 18.70
C THR A 178 -12.55 -3.19 19.27
N ALA A 179 -11.32 -2.72 19.47
CA ALA A 179 -11.03 -1.36 19.93
C ALA A 179 -11.64 -0.30 18.99
N ILE A 180 -11.43 -0.43 17.68
CA ILE A 180 -12.00 0.48 16.67
C ILE A 180 -13.54 0.49 16.76
N LEU A 181 -14.15 -0.69 16.86
CA LEU A 181 -15.60 -0.79 16.93
C LEU A 181 -16.17 -0.18 18.23
N LEU A 182 -15.47 -0.33 19.36
CA LEU A 182 -15.85 0.34 20.61
C LEU A 182 -15.79 1.87 20.46
N LEU A 183 -14.73 2.40 19.85
CA LEU A 183 -14.64 3.83 19.55
C LEU A 183 -15.80 4.32 18.68
N GLN A 184 -16.20 3.53 17.68
CA GLN A 184 -17.31 3.85 16.79
C GLN A 184 -18.68 3.78 17.48
N ILE A 185 -18.84 2.89 18.46
CA ILE A 185 -20.07 2.79 19.26
C ILE A 185 -20.20 3.99 20.21
N ASP A 186 -19.10 4.34 20.88
CA ASP A 186 -19.08 5.43 21.86
C ASP A 186 -19.02 6.82 21.20
N ASN A 187 -18.54 6.89 19.96
CA ASN A 187 -18.37 8.14 19.19
C ASN A 187 -18.89 7.93 17.74
N PRO A 188 -20.22 7.86 17.55
CA PRO A 188 -20.84 7.51 16.27
C PRO A 188 -20.48 8.45 15.11
N GLU A 189 -20.10 9.68 15.41
CA GLU A 189 -19.62 10.68 14.45
C GLU A 189 -18.29 10.30 13.76
N LEU A 190 -17.52 9.39 14.36
CA LEU A 190 -16.30 8.83 13.75
C LEU A 190 -16.61 7.75 12.70
N SER A 191 -17.88 7.34 12.60
CA SER A 191 -18.33 6.30 11.68
C SER A 191 -18.84 6.89 10.35
N CYS A 192 -19.27 6.01 9.44
CA CYS A 192 -19.83 6.42 8.16
C CYS A 192 -21.18 7.15 8.34
N SER A 193 -21.64 7.81 7.27
CA SER A 193 -23.01 8.32 7.19
C SER A 193 -24.02 7.19 7.43
N PRO A 194 -25.12 7.44 8.17
CA PRO A 194 -26.14 6.43 8.44
C PRO A 194 -26.71 5.83 7.15
N VAL A 195 -26.84 4.52 7.11
CA VAL A 195 -27.52 3.80 6.02
C VAL A 195 -29.03 3.99 6.15
N ALA A 196 -29.72 4.21 5.02
CA ALA A 196 -31.18 4.34 4.99
C ALA A 196 -31.83 3.00 5.37
N MET A 197 -32.77 3.00 6.32
CA MET A 197 -33.40 1.76 6.80
C MET A 197 -34.06 0.95 5.67
N GLU A 198 -34.63 1.62 4.69
CA GLU A 198 -35.36 1.02 3.56
C GLU A 198 -34.43 0.24 2.62
N SER A 199 -33.12 0.53 2.67
CA SER A 199 -32.11 -0.15 1.86
C SER A 199 -31.63 -1.47 2.47
N LEU A 200 -31.96 -1.73 3.74
CA LEU A 200 -31.51 -2.90 4.48
C LEU A 200 -32.39 -4.13 4.21
N PRO A 201 -31.88 -5.36 4.38
CA PRO A 201 -32.70 -6.57 4.35
C PRO A 201 -33.83 -6.54 5.39
N GLU A 202 -35.00 -7.13 5.07
CA GLU A 202 -36.19 -7.10 5.95
C GLU A 202 -35.95 -7.61 7.37
N TRP A 203 -35.02 -8.56 7.54
CA TRP A 203 -34.69 -9.08 8.86
C TRP A 203 -33.89 -8.07 9.69
N GLU A 204 -32.99 -7.28 9.07
CA GLU A 204 -32.26 -6.20 9.75
C GLU A 204 -33.20 -5.07 10.12
N GLN A 205 -34.10 -4.70 9.21
CA GLN A 205 -35.11 -3.67 9.50
C GLN A 205 -35.94 -4.03 10.73
N ARG A 206 -36.42 -5.28 10.81
CA ARG A 206 -37.17 -5.76 11.99
C ARG A 206 -36.34 -5.79 13.26
N ALA A 207 -35.08 -6.22 13.18
CA ALA A 207 -34.18 -6.26 14.33
C ALA A 207 -33.85 -4.83 14.83
N LEU A 208 -33.62 -3.87 13.93
CA LEU A 208 -33.40 -2.45 14.24
C LEU A 208 -34.65 -1.76 14.81
N ALA A 209 -35.84 -2.15 14.36
CA ALA A 209 -37.09 -1.64 14.91
C ALA A 209 -37.27 -2.01 16.40
N ALA A 210 -36.68 -3.13 16.83
CA ALA A 210 -36.69 -3.56 18.24
C ALA A 210 -35.63 -2.87 19.12
N GLN A 211 -34.69 -2.11 18.54
CA GLN A 211 -33.65 -1.39 19.28
C GLN A 211 -34.13 -0.01 19.75
N SER A 212 -33.46 0.53 20.77
CA SER A 212 -33.66 1.92 21.19
C SER A 212 -33.25 2.91 20.07
N PRO A 213 -33.73 4.16 20.08
CA PRO A 213 -33.31 5.16 19.10
C PRO A 213 -31.79 5.36 19.05
N ALA A 214 -31.13 5.44 20.20
CA ALA A 214 -29.67 5.59 20.30
C ALA A 214 -28.94 4.39 19.68
N GLN A 215 -29.33 3.17 20.06
CA GLN A 215 -28.76 1.94 19.51
C GLN A 215 -28.94 1.87 17.98
N ARG A 216 -30.13 2.24 17.49
CA ARG A 216 -30.43 2.25 16.07
C ARG A 216 -29.55 3.24 15.31
N GLU A 217 -29.36 4.45 15.83
CA GLU A 217 -28.49 5.44 15.19
C GLU A 217 -27.06 4.93 15.05
N VAL A 218 -26.49 4.39 16.13
CA VAL A 218 -25.14 3.79 16.10
C VAL A 218 -25.07 2.66 15.09
N LEU A 219 -25.99 1.69 15.19
CA LEU A 219 -26.00 0.51 14.32
C LEU A 219 -26.06 0.88 12.83
N LEU A 220 -26.86 1.89 12.46
CA LEU A 220 -26.98 2.33 11.07
C LEU A 220 -25.71 2.95 10.48
N ARG A 221 -24.75 3.35 11.31
CA ARG A 221 -23.45 3.91 10.88
C ARG A 221 -22.34 2.87 10.79
N LEU A 222 -22.56 1.68 11.34
CA LEU A 222 -21.61 0.57 11.30
C LEU A 222 -21.66 -0.19 9.97
N ASP A 223 -20.56 -0.87 9.63
CA ASP A 223 -20.51 -1.75 8.46
C ASP A 223 -21.47 -2.94 8.61
N ASP A 224 -21.86 -3.52 7.48
CA ASP A 224 -22.89 -4.57 7.41
C ASP A 224 -22.56 -5.79 8.30
N VAL A 225 -21.28 -6.17 8.40
CA VAL A 225 -20.89 -7.34 9.18
C VAL A 225 -20.94 -7.02 10.67
N ALA A 226 -20.42 -5.87 11.11
CA ALA A 226 -20.49 -5.45 12.51
C ALA A 226 -21.95 -5.23 12.96
N ARG A 227 -22.74 -4.52 12.15
CA ARG A 227 -24.18 -4.27 12.40
C ARG A 227 -24.93 -5.58 12.52
N GLY A 228 -24.80 -6.47 11.54
CA GLY A 228 -25.47 -7.78 11.56
C GLY A 228 -25.03 -8.64 12.74
N ALA A 229 -23.74 -8.66 13.08
CA ALA A 229 -23.22 -9.40 14.22
C ALA A 229 -23.77 -8.90 15.56
N LEU A 230 -23.87 -7.58 15.72
CA LEU A 230 -24.42 -6.95 16.93
C LEU A 230 -25.94 -7.17 17.05
N LEU A 231 -26.69 -7.02 15.96
CA LEU A 231 -28.14 -7.30 15.95
C LEU A 231 -28.47 -8.73 16.33
N LEU A 232 -27.66 -9.69 15.88
CA LEU A 232 -27.84 -11.11 16.19
C LEU A 232 -27.22 -11.52 17.53
N SER A 233 -26.43 -10.63 18.15
CA SER A 233 -25.78 -10.91 19.42
C SER A 233 -26.82 -11.01 20.54
N GLY A 234 -26.99 -12.20 21.11
CA GLY A 234 -28.01 -12.51 22.12
C GLY A 234 -29.12 -13.44 21.63
N GLU A 235 -29.29 -13.59 20.31
CA GLU A 235 -30.23 -14.57 19.73
C GLU A 235 -29.56 -15.90 19.42
N ALA A 236 -28.28 -15.89 19.06
CA ALA A 236 -27.56 -17.06 18.59
C ALA A 236 -26.09 -17.07 19.07
N PRO A 237 -25.45 -18.23 19.18
CA PRO A 237 -24.01 -18.32 19.44
C PRO A 237 -23.22 -17.80 18.24
N THR A 238 -22.01 -17.28 18.48
CA THR A 238 -21.16 -16.64 17.45
C THR A 238 -20.96 -17.47 16.18
N ARG A 239 -20.90 -18.81 16.30
CA ARG A 239 -20.75 -19.72 15.15
C ARG A 239 -21.94 -19.60 14.19
N ASP A 240 -23.14 -19.56 14.72
CA ASP A 240 -24.37 -19.54 13.94
C ASP A 240 -24.59 -18.15 13.32
N ILE A 241 -24.20 -17.10 14.04
CA ILE A 241 -24.16 -15.72 13.51
C ILE A 241 -23.23 -15.66 12.29
N ALA A 242 -22.00 -16.20 12.40
CA ALA A 242 -21.04 -16.21 11.31
C ALA A 242 -21.56 -16.98 10.09
N GLN A 243 -22.21 -18.12 10.31
CA GLN A 243 -22.86 -18.88 9.25
C GLN A 243 -23.99 -18.10 8.57
N ARG A 244 -24.86 -17.45 9.35
CA ARG A 244 -25.99 -16.66 8.84
C ARG A 244 -25.55 -15.45 8.03
N LEU A 245 -24.44 -14.83 8.43
CA LEU A 245 -23.85 -13.67 7.73
C LEU A 245 -22.90 -14.08 6.59
N GLY A 246 -22.61 -15.36 6.41
CA GLY A 246 -21.69 -15.85 5.36
C GLY A 246 -20.24 -15.39 5.53
N VAL A 247 -19.79 -15.17 6.78
CA VAL A 247 -18.44 -14.67 7.09
C VAL A 247 -17.71 -15.61 8.05
N SER A 248 -16.39 -15.41 8.23
CA SER A 248 -15.62 -16.19 9.20
C SER A 248 -16.01 -15.85 10.65
N ARG A 249 -15.90 -16.85 11.54
CA ARG A 249 -16.16 -16.68 12.97
C ARG A 249 -15.33 -15.56 13.59
N GLU A 250 -14.07 -15.42 13.17
CA GLU A 250 -13.16 -14.40 13.68
C GLU A 250 -13.66 -12.97 13.41
N ARG A 251 -14.28 -12.73 12.24
CA ARG A 251 -14.85 -11.41 11.90
C ARG A 251 -16.03 -11.03 12.79
N VAL A 252 -16.83 -12.00 13.21
CA VAL A 252 -18.02 -11.79 14.06
C VAL A 252 -17.66 -11.70 15.53
N MET A 253 -16.65 -12.46 15.98
CA MET A 253 -16.26 -12.50 17.39
C MET A 253 -15.95 -11.11 17.95
N GLY A 254 -15.19 -10.30 17.21
CA GLY A 254 -14.83 -8.94 17.65
C GLY A 254 -16.06 -8.06 17.89
N ALA A 255 -17.06 -8.13 17.01
CA ALA A 255 -18.30 -7.37 17.14
C ALA A 255 -19.18 -7.87 18.29
N THR A 256 -19.32 -9.19 18.45
CA THR A 256 -20.16 -9.74 19.54
C THR A 256 -19.67 -9.38 20.94
N VAL A 257 -18.37 -9.10 21.11
CA VAL A 257 -17.80 -8.63 22.39
C VAL A 257 -18.26 -7.22 22.73
N CYS A 258 -18.57 -6.39 21.73
CA CYS A 258 -19.05 -5.02 21.94
C CYS A 258 -20.56 -4.92 22.26
N ALA A 259 -21.29 -6.04 22.15
CA ALA A 259 -22.74 -6.07 22.37
C ALA A 259 -23.19 -5.52 23.74
N PRO A 260 -22.51 -5.80 24.87
CA PRO A 260 -22.89 -5.22 26.16
C PRO A 260 -22.79 -3.69 26.18
N VAL A 261 -21.79 -3.11 25.52
CA VAL A 261 -21.59 -1.65 25.43
C VAL A 261 -22.73 -1.03 24.63
N LEU A 262 -23.03 -1.59 23.45
CA LEU A 262 -24.18 -1.15 22.64
C LEU A 262 -25.50 -1.22 23.43
N ARG A 263 -25.73 -2.30 24.18
CA ARG A 263 -26.95 -2.48 24.98
C ARG A 263 -27.06 -1.49 26.14
N ALA A 264 -25.93 -0.97 26.63
CA ALA A 264 -25.90 0.03 27.69
C ALA A 264 -26.31 1.42 27.20
N LEU A 265 -26.31 1.68 25.88
CA LEU A 265 -26.73 2.97 25.32
C LEU A 265 -28.20 3.27 25.63
N GLY A 266 -28.40 4.38 26.35
CA GLY A 266 -29.70 4.90 26.78
C GLY A 266 -30.18 6.09 25.94
N ALA A 267 -31.28 6.70 26.35
CA ALA A 267 -31.83 7.88 25.69
C ALA A 267 -30.98 9.15 25.91
N GLU A 268 -30.26 9.22 27.03
CA GLU A 268 -29.40 10.36 27.40
C GLU A 268 -28.13 10.44 26.53
N ASP A 269 -27.69 9.33 25.95
CA ASP A 269 -26.50 9.27 25.08
C ASP A 269 -26.72 9.96 23.72
N MET A 270 -27.98 10.20 23.33
CA MET A 270 -28.33 10.94 22.10
C MET A 270 -28.01 12.44 22.22
N GLU A 271 -28.10 13.04 23.41
CA GLU A 271 -27.84 14.49 23.60
C GLU A 271 -26.36 14.85 23.45
N ARG A 272 -25.45 13.88 23.50
CA ARG A 272 -24.02 14.10 23.25
C ARG A 272 -23.62 13.90 21.78
N ALA A 273 -24.48 13.28 20.97
CA ALA A 273 -24.20 12.91 19.59
C ALA A 273 -24.82 13.86 18.54
N ALA A 274 -25.68 14.80 18.97
CA ALA A 274 -26.32 15.83 18.14
C ALA A 274 -25.60 17.18 18.21
#